data_AF-A0A6C0KEK7-F1
#
_entry.id   AF-A0A6C0KEK7-F1
#
_cell.length_a   1.000
_cell.length_b   1.000
_cell.length_c   1.000
_cell.angle_alpha   90.00
_cell.angle_beta   90.00
_cell.angle_gamma   90.00
#
_symmetry.space_group_name_H-M   'P 1'
#
loop_
_entity.id
_entity.type
_entity.pdbx_description
1 polymer ?
#
loop_
_entity_poly.entity_id
_entity_poly.type
_entity_poly.pdbx_seq_one_letter_code
_entity_poly.pdbx_strand_id
1 'polypeptide(L)'
;MNIIGLFKISIMSNRWEAFQEDDQVEIPKTTSNPLRKIKKKIRKKQEKYDKSPSPELYNELLKLKNQLKIFLGEPVKKQKKKKFKKKKVNKAEVAKEKKRRQEEERKQRFHYEYNRWREEQWRKREEEHYQENLFNLLNSINSLPLDIQDWMNNPTKKIYYTLMKKYHPDKNDNKDNDYAKFITAYWGNYNESTYTKVRKSP
;
A
#
# COMPACT_ATOMS: atom_id res chain seq x y z
N MET A 1 5.39 54.67 112.54
CA MET A 1 5.29 53.22 112.76
C MET A 1 4.04 52.71 112.07
N ASN A 2 4.19 51.69 111.22
CA ASN A 2 3.24 50.62 110.85
C ASN A 2 1.78 50.95 110.48
N ILE A 3 1.09 50.33 109.52
CA ILE A 3 1.31 49.27 108.51
C ILE A 3 0.01 49.33 107.66
N ILE A 4 0.12 49.31 106.33
CA ILE A 4 -0.61 48.47 105.34
C ILE A 4 -2.05 48.09 105.74
N GLY A 5 -3.12 48.48 105.05
CA GLY A 5 -3.39 48.24 103.63
C GLY A 5 -4.41 47.10 103.47
N LEU A 6 -5.29 47.21 102.47
CA LEU A 6 -5.82 46.15 101.58
C LEU A 6 -7.32 46.26 101.26
N PHE A 7 -7.54 46.49 99.96
CA PHE A 7 -8.73 46.22 99.17
C PHE A 7 -9.25 44.78 99.33
N LYS A 8 -10.58 44.62 99.35
CA LYS A 8 -11.31 43.42 98.89
C LYS A 8 -12.56 43.91 98.15
N ILE A 9 -12.54 44.02 96.82
CA ILE A 9 -12.96 42.98 95.84
C ILE A 9 -14.31 42.37 96.24
N SER A 10 -15.38 42.83 95.60
CA SER A 10 -16.69 42.16 95.61
C SER A 10 -17.32 42.19 94.22
N ILE A 11 -17.06 41.09 93.50
CA ILE A 11 -17.98 40.34 92.64
C ILE A 11 -18.70 41.17 91.57
N MET A 12 -18.01 41.38 90.43
CA MET A 12 -18.71 41.41 89.14
C MET A 12 -18.83 39.98 88.64
N SER A 13 -20.08 39.50 88.66
CA SER A 13 -20.60 38.28 88.08
C SER A 13 -19.87 37.82 86.81
N ASN A 14 -19.40 36.58 86.86
CA ASN A 14 -18.91 35.75 85.76
C ASN A 14 -19.86 35.81 84.56
N ARG A 15 -19.31 36.13 83.38
CA ARG A 15 -19.98 35.87 82.10
C ARG A 15 -19.03 35.39 80.99
N TRP A 16 -17.90 34.77 81.34
CA TRP A 16 -16.99 34.19 80.33
C TRP A 16 -16.26 32.91 80.79
N GLU A 17 -16.80 32.16 81.75
CA GLU A 17 -16.38 30.78 82.10
C GLU A 17 -16.96 29.74 81.12
N ALA A 18 -16.92 30.00 79.81
CA ALA A 18 -17.43 29.07 78.80
C ALA A 18 -16.41 28.71 77.71
N PHE A 19 -15.14 29.08 77.87
CA PHE A 19 -14.11 28.78 76.88
C PHE A 19 -12.76 28.43 77.52
N GLN A 20 -12.77 27.56 78.53
CA GLN A 20 -11.59 26.75 78.83
C GLN A 20 -11.76 25.36 78.23
N GLU A 21 -10.86 25.08 77.28
CA GLU A 21 -10.25 23.78 76.96
C GLU A 21 -11.20 22.62 76.67
N ASP A 22 -11.47 22.38 75.38
CA ASP A 22 -10.98 21.19 74.67
C ASP A 22 -11.71 21.07 73.35
N ASP A 23 -11.12 21.65 72.31
CA ASP A 23 -11.19 21.09 70.97
C ASP A 23 -10.07 21.75 70.17
N GLN A 24 -8.94 21.03 70.06
CA GLN A 24 -8.02 21.22 68.96
C GLN A 24 -8.78 20.92 67.67
N VAL A 25 -9.59 21.87 67.20
CA VAL A 25 -10.09 21.86 65.84
C VAL A 25 -8.87 22.09 64.97
N GLU A 26 -8.37 21.01 64.36
CA GLU A 26 -7.38 21.09 63.31
C GLU A 26 -7.91 22.04 62.23
N ILE A 27 -7.44 23.29 62.24
CA ILE A 27 -7.67 24.20 61.14
C ILE A 27 -7.06 23.53 59.91
N PRO A 28 -7.85 23.18 58.88
CA PRO A 28 -7.30 22.51 57.72
C PRO A 28 -6.24 23.40 57.08
N LYS A 29 -4.98 22.99 57.19
CA LYS A 29 -3.84 23.64 56.54
C LYS A 29 -4.04 23.48 55.04
N THR A 30 -4.29 24.60 54.37
CA THR A 30 -4.19 24.82 52.93
C THR A 30 -5.28 24.21 52.05
N THR A 31 -6.36 24.97 51.83
CA THR A 31 -7.17 24.78 50.64
C THR A 31 -6.34 25.17 49.41
N SER A 32 -6.06 24.19 48.55
CA SER A 32 -5.38 24.38 47.26
C SER A 32 -6.31 25.10 46.28
N ASN A 33 -6.65 26.36 46.56
CA ASN A 33 -7.42 27.19 45.63
C ASN A 33 -6.44 27.90 44.68
N PRO A 34 -6.30 27.43 43.42
CA PRO A 34 -5.33 27.97 42.47
C PRO A 34 -5.59 29.43 42.12
N LEU A 35 -6.85 29.84 42.04
CA LEU A 35 -7.25 31.24 41.80
C LEU A 35 -6.75 32.17 42.91
N ARG A 36 -6.93 31.78 44.18
CA ARG A 36 -6.47 32.55 45.33
C ARG A 36 -4.94 32.67 45.33
N LYS A 37 -4.23 31.58 45.01
CA LYS A 37 -2.75 31.56 44.91
C LYS A 37 -2.25 32.51 43.82
N ILE A 38 -2.87 32.49 42.63
CA ILE A 38 -2.51 33.38 41.51
C ILE A 38 -2.79 34.84 41.87
N LYS A 39 -3.97 35.18 42.40
CA LYS A 39 -4.29 36.55 42.86
C LYS A 39 -3.28 37.07 43.91
N LYS A 40 -2.91 36.22 44.87
CA LYS A 40 -1.91 36.57 45.90
C LYS A 40 -0.52 36.83 45.30
N LYS A 41 -0.10 36.03 44.31
CA LYS A 41 1.17 36.24 43.59
C LYS A 41 1.16 37.55 42.80
N ILE A 42 0.08 37.85 42.09
CA ILE A 42 -0.10 39.12 41.36
C ILE A 42 0.05 40.30 42.32
N ARG A 43 -0.67 40.30 43.45
CA ARG A 43 -0.59 41.38 44.45
C ARG A 43 0.83 41.61 44.96
N LYS A 44 1.53 40.54 45.37
CA LYS A 44 2.92 40.64 45.85
C LYS A 44 3.90 41.16 44.79
N LYS A 45 3.71 40.76 43.53
CA LYS A 45 4.56 41.20 42.42
C LYS A 45 4.25 42.64 42.02
N GLN A 46 2.99 43.07 42.09
CA GLN A 46 2.60 44.46 41.88
C GLN A 46 3.22 45.37 42.94
N GLU A 47 3.09 45.02 44.23
CA GLU A 47 3.71 45.77 45.34
C GLU A 47 5.24 45.88 45.20
N LYS A 48 5.91 44.87 44.60
CA LYS A 48 7.34 44.94 44.28
C LYS A 48 7.62 45.80 43.05
N TYR A 49 6.79 45.69 42.02
CA TYR A 49 6.92 46.51 40.81
C TYR A 49 6.76 48.01 41.11
N ASP A 50 5.80 48.37 41.96
CA ASP A 50 5.54 49.75 42.34
C ASP A 50 6.72 50.36 43.14
N LYS A 51 7.48 49.52 43.87
CA LYS A 51 8.71 49.93 44.59
C LYS A 51 9.96 49.94 43.71
N SER A 52 10.06 49.00 42.78
CA SER A 52 11.20 48.83 41.87
C SER A 52 10.68 48.35 40.51
N PRO A 53 10.40 49.27 39.56
CA PRO A 53 9.88 48.89 38.27
C PRO A 53 10.97 48.20 37.46
N SER A 54 10.81 46.90 37.19
CA SER A 54 11.69 46.12 36.34
C SER A 54 10.89 45.49 35.19
N PRO A 55 11.42 45.50 33.95
CA PRO A 55 10.77 44.89 32.79
C PRO A 55 10.46 43.39 32.98
N GLU A 56 11.32 42.66 33.69
CA GLU A 56 11.11 41.24 33.98
C GLU A 56 9.87 41.02 34.87
N LEU A 57 9.71 41.89 35.88
CA LEU A 57 8.62 41.85 36.85
C LEU A 57 7.28 42.19 36.20
N TYR A 58 7.29 43.11 35.22
CA TYR A 58 6.13 43.43 34.39
C TYR A 58 5.70 42.23 33.53
N ASN A 59 6.64 41.57 32.87
CA ASN A 59 6.36 40.39 32.04
C ASN A 59 5.79 39.24 32.86
N GLU A 60 6.28 39.02 34.09
CA GLU A 60 5.70 38.05 35.01
C GLU A 60 4.28 38.40 35.45
N LEU A 61 4.01 39.68 35.76
CA LEU A 61 2.66 40.15 36.09
C LEU A 61 1.68 39.90 34.94
N LEU A 62 2.10 40.17 33.70
CA LEU A 62 1.29 39.95 32.51
C LEU A 62 0.96 38.46 32.32
N LYS A 63 1.95 37.57 32.48
CA LYS A 63 1.75 36.11 32.43
C LYS A 63 0.74 35.65 33.49
N LEU A 64 0.84 36.13 34.73
CA LEU A 64 -0.08 35.77 35.81
C LEU A 64 -1.51 36.29 35.58
N LYS A 65 -1.66 37.51 35.04
CA LYS A 65 -2.98 38.07 34.66
C LYS A 65 -3.63 37.25 33.54
N ASN A 66 -2.86 36.82 32.55
CA ASN A 66 -3.36 35.95 31.47
C ASN A 66 -3.79 34.58 31.98
N GLN A 67 -3.02 33.97 32.90
CA GLN A 67 -3.43 32.73 33.55
C GLN A 67 -4.74 32.89 34.33
N LEU A 68 -4.91 34.01 35.06
CA LEU A 68 -6.15 34.31 35.76
C LEU A 68 -7.34 34.42 34.79
N LYS A 69 -7.14 35.06 33.63
CA LYS A 69 -8.17 35.20 32.58
C LYS A 69 -8.63 33.84 32.03
N ILE A 70 -7.71 32.90 31.84
CA ILE A 70 -8.03 31.54 31.42
C ILE A 70 -8.86 30.81 32.48
N PHE A 71 -8.48 30.92 33.76
CA PHE A 71 -9.22 30.31 34.87
C PHE A 71 -10.61 30.91 35.10
N LEU A 72 -10.78 32.21 34.82
CA LEU A 72 -12.08 32.90 34.95
C LEU A 72 -13.04 32.60 33.79
N GLY A 73 -12.58 31.89 32.75
CA GLY A 73 -13.42 31.29 31.71
C GLY A 73 -14.46 32.25 31.13
N GLU A 74 -14.04 33.22 30.31
CA GLU A 74 -15.01 33.88 29.43
C GLU A 74 -15.71 32.79 28.59
N PRO A 75 -17.05 32.72 28.58
CA PRO A 75 -17.75 31.68 27.83
C PRO A 75 -17.42 31.86 26.35
N VAL A 76 -16.63 30.94 25.80
CA VAL A 76 -16.31 30.90 24.38
C VAL A 76 -17.63 30.70 23.63
N LYS A 77 -18.12 31.76 22.99
CA LYS A 77 -19.32 31.72 22.14
C LYS A 77 -19.10 30.70 21.03
N LYS A 78 -19.62 29.48 21.18
CA LYS A 78 -19.58 28.45 20.13
C LYS A 78 -20.31 29.00 18.91
N GLN A 79 -19.60 29.19 17.81
CA GLN A 79 -20.22 29.60 16.54
C GLN A 79 -21.21 28.51 16.10
N LYS A 80 -22.45 28.89 15.78
CA LYS A 80 -23.46 27.96 15.26
C LYS A 80 -22.96 27.39 13.92
N LYS A 81 -22.74 26.07 13.84
CA LYS A 81 -22.39 25.40 12.58
C LYS A 81 -23.49 25.66 11.54
N LYS A 82 -23.14 26.16 10.36
CA LYS A 82 -24.09 26.34 9.24
C LYS A 82 -24.70 24.97 8.87
N LYS A 83 -26.03 24.89 8.80
CA LYS A 83 -26.73 23.69 8.32
C LYS A 83 -26.44 23.52 6.83
N PHE A 84 -25.85 22.40 6.42
CA PHE A 84 -25.62 22.10 5.01
C PHE A 84 -26.97 21.93 4.29
N LYS A 85 -27.23 22.74 3.27
CA LYS A 85 -28.36 22.52 2.37
C LYS A 85 -28.04 21.30 1.49
N LYS A 86 -28.84 20.24 1.59
CA LYS A 86 -28.76 19.09 0.66
C LYS A 86 -29.04 19.59 -0.76
N LYS A 87 -28.10 19.37 -1.69
CA LYS A 87 -28.35 19.57 -3.12
C LYS A 87 -29.44 18.59 -3.56
N LYS A 88 -30.46 19.07 -4.27
CA LYS A 88 -31.42 18.20 -4.95
C LYS A 88 -30.69 17.51 -6.11
N VAL A 89 -30.55 16.19 -6.03
CA VAL A 89 -30.02 15.37 -7.12
C VAL A 89 -31.20 14.90 -7.96
N ASN A 90 -31.09 15.03 -9.28
CA ASN A 90 -32.08 14.49 -10.20
C ASN A 90 -31.98 12.95 -10.23
N LYS A 91 -32.89 12.27 -9.51
CA LYS A 91 -32.89 10.81 -9.38
C LYS A 91 -33.02 10.09 -10.74
N ALA A 92 -33.71 10.71 -11.71
CA ALA A 92 -33.91 10.13 -13.03
C ALA A 92 -32.62 10.05 -13.84
N GLU A 93 -31.77 11.08 -13.77
CA GLU A 93 -30.45 11.10 -14.42
C GLU A 93 -29.52 10.06 -13.80
N VAL A 94 -29.50 9.96 -12.46
CA VAL A 94 -28.68 8.96 -11.76
C VAL A 94 -29.10 7.53 -12.14
N ALA A 95 -30.40 7.27 -12.27
CA ALA A 95 -30.91 5.97 -12.69
C ALA A 95 -30.54 5.63 -14.15
N LYS A 96 -30.63 6.61 -15.06
CA LYS A 96 -30.21 6.45 -16.46
C LYS A 96 -28.72 6.17 -16.57
N GLU A 97 -27.88 6.92 -15.85
CA GLU A 97 -26.43 6.73 -15.83
C GLU A 97 -26.06 5.35 -15.28
N LYS A 98 -26.72 4.91 -14.20
CA LYS A 98 -26.52 3.57 -13.64
C LYS A 98 -26.84 2.48 -14.66
N LYS A 99 -27.96 2.62 -15.39
CA LYS A 99 -28.35 1.66 -16.44
C LYS A 99 -27.34 1.64 -17.60
N ARG A 100 -26.87 2.81 -18.04
CA ARG A 100 -25.85 2.92 -19.10
C ARG A 100 -24.55 2.21 -18.70
N ARG A 101 -24.08 2.44 -17.47
CA ARG A 101 -22.87 1.79 -16.97
C ARG A 101 -23.00 0.27 -16.93
N GLN A 102 -24.12 -0.25 -16.46
CA GLN A 102 -24.38 -1.69 -16.44
C GLN A 102 -24.43 -2.30 -17.85
N GLU A 103 -25.02 -1.59 -18.81
CA GLU A 103 -25.07 -2.00 -20.22
C GLU A 103 -23.66 -2.06 -20.83
N GLU A 104 -22.83 -1.05 -20.58
CA GLU A 104 -21.43 -0.99 -21.02
C GLU A 104 -20.60 -2.10 -20.40
N GLU A 105 -20.71 -2.32 -19.08
CA GLU A 105 -20.01 -3.43 -18.39
C GLU A 105 -20.42 -4.79 -18.95
N ARG A 106 -21.72 -4.99 -19.23
CA ARG A 106 -22.21 -6.23 -19.86
C ARG A 106 -21.62 -6.44 -21.24
N LYS A 107 -21.58 -5.39 -22.06
CA LYS A 107 -20.98 -5.43 -23.41
C LYS A 107 -19.47 -5.70 -23.35
N GLN A 108 -18.76 -5.07 -22.41
CA GLN A 108 -17.33 -5.28 -22.22
C GLN A 108 -17.03 -6.73 -21.81
N ARG A 109 -17.80 -7.30 -20.88
CA ARG A 109 -17.66 -8.72 -20.49
C ARG A 109 -17.87 -9.65 -21.67
N PHE A 110 -18.95 -9.45 -22.41
CA PHE A 110 -19.24 -10.25 -23.60
C PHE A 110 -18.12 -10.14 -24.65
N HIS A 111 -17.65 -8.93 -24.93
CA HIS A 111 -16.57 -8.70 -25.89
C HIS A 111 -15.24 -9.34 -25.45
N TYR A 112 -14.93 -9.27 -24.15
CA TYR A 112 -13.74 -9.92 -23.58
C TYR A 112 -13.81 -11.44 -23.71
N GLU A 113 -14.92 -12.06 -23.31
CA GLU A 113 -15.11 -13.51 -23.42
C GLU A 113 -15.08 -13.98 -24.88
N TYR A 114 -15.74 -13.24 -25.77
CA TYR A 114 -15.76 -13.55 -27.20
C TYR A 114 -14.36 -13.46 -27.83
N ASN A 115 -13.58 -12.44 -27.50
CA ASN A 115 -12.21 -12.31 -27.99
C ASN A 115 -11.32 -13.42 -27.46
N ARG A 116 -11.42 -13.74 -26.17
CA ARG A 116 -10.68 -14.86 -25.57
C ARG A 116 -11.02 -16.18 -26.27
N TRP A 117 -12.31 -16.46 -26.47
CA TRP A 117 -12.75 -17.66 -27.18
C TRP A 117 -12.20 -17.70 -28.61
N ARG A 118 -12.24 -16.57 -29.33
CA ARG A 118 -11.70 -16.45 -30.69
C ARG A 118 -10.19 -16.75 -30.72
N GLU A 119 -9.41 -16.14 -29.83
CA GLU A 119 -7.97 -16.38 -29.72
C GLU A 119 -7.65 -17.84 -29.43
N GLU A 120 -8.43 -18.48 -28.56
CA GLU A 120 -8.26 -19.89 -28.23
C GLU A 120 -8.59 -20.82 -29.41
N GLN A 121 -9.60 -20.51 -30.22
CA GLN A 121 -9.87 -21.24 -31.47
C GLN A 121 -8.74 -21.08 -32.49
N TRP A 122 -8.15 -19.88 -32.60
CA TRP A 122 -7.00 -19.65 -33.46
C TRP A 122 -5.79 -20.47 -33.03
N ARG A 123 -5.47 -20.45 -31.73
CA ARG A 123 -4.40 -21.28 -31.17
C ARG A 123 -4.61 -22.76 -31.42
N LYS A 124 -5.81 -23.27 -31.19
CA LYS A 124 -6.12 -24.69 -31.46
C LYS A 124 -5.88 -25.06 -32.91
N ARG A 125 -6.35 -24.22 -33.85
CA ARG A 125 -6.12 -24.45 -35.28
C ARG A 125 -4.63 -24.42 -35.65
N GLU A 126 -3.87 -23.51 -35.06
CA GLU A 126 -2.43 -23.42 -35.28
C GLU A 126 -1.69 -24.64 -34.72
N GLU A 127 -2.06 -25.09 -33.51
CA GLU A 127 -1.55 -26.32 -32.90
C GLU A 127 -1.91 -27.55 -33.75
N GLU A 128 -3.16 -27.67 -34.22
CA GLU A 128 -3.60 -28.75 -35.11
C GLU A 128 -2.81 -28.76 -36.42
N HIS A 129 -2.64 -27.60 -37.06
CA HIS A 129 -1.85 -27.47 -38.28
C HIS A 129 -0.37 -27.84 -38.04
N TYR A 130 0.20 -27.46 -36.90
CA TYR A 130 1.56 -27.86 -36.55
C TYR A 130 1.68 -29.38 -36.35
N GLN A 131 0.72 -29.99 -35.66
CA GLN A 131 0.66 -31.44 -35.46
C GLN A 131 0.48 -32.19 -36.77
N GLU A 132 -0.41 -31.71 -37.64
CA GLU A 132 -0.63 -32.27 -38.98
C GLU A 132 0.64 -32.17 -39.84
N ASN A 133 1.33 -31.04 -39.82
CA ASN A 133 2.61 -30.89 -40.50
C ASN A 133 3.69 -31.83 -39.96
N LEU A 134 3.75 -32.00 -38.63
CA LEU A 134 4.68 -32.94 -38.00
C LEU A 134 4.35 -34.39 -38.39
N PHE A 135 3.07 -34.75 -38.38
CA PHE A 135 2.60 -36.08 -38.79
C PHE A 135 2.89 -36.34 -40.27
N ASN A 136 2.64 -35.37 -41.15
CA ASN A 136 2.96 -35.45 -42.57
C ASN A 136 4.47 -35.58 -42.81
N LEU A 137 5.28 -34.86 -42.04
CA LEU A 137 6.74 -34.99 -42.08
C LEU A 137 7.19 -36.40 -41.64
N LEU A 138 6.65 -36.90 -40.52
CA LEU A 138 6.98 -38.24 -40.02
C LEU A 138 6.54 -39.34 -41.00
N ASN A 139 5.36 -39.22 -41.60
CA ASN A 139 4.90 -40.15 -42.63
C ASN A 139 5.77 -40.08 -43.88
N SER A 140 6.18 -38.88 -44.29
CA SER A 140 7.13 -38.71 -45.40
C SER A 140 8.46 -39.42 -45.11
N ILE A 141 9.01 -39.27 -43.91
CA ILE A 141 10.24 -39.95 -43.49
C ILE A 141 10.03 -41.48 -43.42
N ASN A 142 8.93 -41.94 -42.84
CA ASN A 142 8.61 -43.36 -42.71
C ASN A 142 8.34 -44.04 -44.06
N SER A 143 7.97 -43.27 -45.08
CA SER A 143 7.80 -43.76 -46.46
C SER A 143 9.13 -43.98 -47.19
N LEU A 144 10.24 -43.50 -46.64
CA LEU A 144 11.57 -43.72 -47.21
C LEU A 144 12.03 -45.17 -47.01
N PRO A 145 12.80 -45.73 -47.95
CA PRO A 145 13.51 -46.99 -47.75
C PRO A 145 14.36 -47.00 -46.47
N LEU A 146 14.38 -48.14 -45.77
CA LEU A 146 15.09 -48.32 -44.48
C LEU A 146 16.58 -47.93 -44.54
N ASP A 147 17.26 -48.22 -45.65
CA ASP A 147 18.67 -47.87 -45.83
C ASP A 147 18.93 -46.36 -45.94
N ILE A 148 17.94 -45.61 -46.43
CA ILE A 148 17.96 -44.14 -46.42
C ILE A 148 17.67 -43.61 -45.01
N GLN A 149 16.70 -44.20 -44.29
CA GLN A 149 16.39 -43.81 -42.90
C GLN A 149 17.59 -44.04 -41.96
N ASP A 150 18.24 -45.21 -42.04
CA ASP A 150 19.44 -45.53 -41.25
C ASP A 150 20.58 -44.56 -41.53
N TRP A 151 20.77 -44.18 -42.79
CA TRP A 151 21.76 -43.19 -43.19
C TRP A 151 21.44 -41.78 -42.66
N MET A 152 20.17 -41.39 -42.60
CA MET A 152 19.79 -40.07 -42.06
C MET A 152 20.18 -39.91 -40.58
N ASN A 153 20.12 -41.00 -39.81
CA ASN A 153 20.52 -41.02 -38.40
C ASN A 153 22.04 -40.93 -38.22
N ASN A 154 22.83 -41.53 -39.13
CA ASN A 154 24.29 -41.51 -39.11
C ASN A 154 24.86 -41.22 -40.51
N PRO A 155 24.80 -39.96 -40.96
CA PRO A 155 25.15 -39.62 -42.34
C PRO A 155 26.66 -39.66 -42.54
N THR A 156 27.13 -40.66 -43.26
CA THR A 156 28.54 -40.79 -43.66
C THR A 156 28.71 -40.69 -45.17
N LYS A 157 29.85 -40.14 -45.60
CA LYS A 157 30.19 -39.97 -47.03
C LYS A 157 30.23 -41.33 -47.76
N LYS A 158 30.67 -42.39 -47.09
CA LYS A 158 30.70 -43.75 -47.64
C LYS A 158 29.29 -44.25 -47.95
N ILE A 159 28.37 -44.14 -47.00
CA ILE A 159 26.98 -44.60 -47.17
C ILE A 159 26.25 -43.73 -48.20
N TYR A 160 26.51 -42.41 -48.23
CA TYR A 160 25.99 -41.51 -49.27
C TYR A 160 26.29 -42.02 -50.69
N TYR A 161 27.55 -42.36 -51.00
CA TYR A 161 27.89 -42.88 -52.32
C TYR A 161 27.30 -44.27 -52.59
N THR A 162 27.12 -45.09 -51.56
CA THR A 162 26.43 -46.38 -51.69
C THR A 162 24.97 -46.18 -52.07
N LEU A 163 24.25 -45.27 -51.41
CA LEU A 163 22.86 -44.94 -51.70
C LEU A 163 22.73 -44.29 -53.08
N MET A 164 23.62 -43.38 -53.45
CA MET A 164 23.62 -42.76 -54.79
C MET A 164 23.87 -43.76 -55.90
N LYS A 165 24.65 -44.81 -55.67
CA LYS A 165 24.82 -45.90 -56.64
C LYS A 165 23.60 -46.80 -56.76
N LYS A 166 22.83 -46.96 -55.67
CA LYS A 166 21.65 -47.82 -55.60
C LYS A 166 20.39 -47.14 -56.17
N TYR A 167 20.23 -45.85 -55.90
CA TYR A 167 19.05 -45.07 -56.27
C TYR A 167 19.29 -44.15 -57.48
N HIS A 168 20.43 -44.23 -58.17
CA HIS A 168 20.72 -43.41 -59.35
C HIS A 168 19.65 -43.57 -60.44
N PRO A 169 19.16 -42.48 -61.08
CA PRO A 169 18.17 -42.58 -62.15
C PRO A 169 18.64 -43.43 -63.34
N ASP A 170 19.94 -43.41 -63.66
CA ASP A 170 20.49 -44.22 -64.76
C ASP A 170 20.56 -45.73 -64.47
N LYS A 171 20.35 -46.15 -63.22
CA LYS A 171 20.47 -47.56 -62.78
C LYS A 171 19.15 -48.21 -62.39
N ASN A 172 18.08 -47.42 -62.26
CA ASN A 172 16.74 -47.90 -62.00
C ASN A 172 15.86 -47.64 -63.22
N ASP A 173 15.04 -48.64 -63.59
CA ASP A 173 14.09 -48.51 -64.70
C ASP A 173 13.03 -47.42 -64.43
N ASN A 174 12.82 -47.08 -63.15
CA ASN A 174 11.95 -46.00 -62.71
C ASN A 174 12.73 -44.67 -62.67
N LYS A 175 12.66 -43.92 -63.78
CA LYS A 175 13.38 -42.64 -63.96
C LYS A 175 12.96 -41.54 -62.98
N ASP A 176 11.76 -41.65 -62.41
CA ASP A 176 11.20 -40.72 -61.42
C ASP A 176 11.56 -41.12 -59.97
N ASN A 177 12.75 -41.72 -59.80
CA ASN A 177 13.24 -42.06 -58.48
C ASN A 177 13.66 -40.80 -57.69
N ASP A 178 12.70 -40.17 -57.03
CA ASP A 178 12.90 -38.95 -56.24
C ASP A 178 13.83 -39.15 -55.03
N TYR A 179 14.17 -40.40 -54.67
CA TYR A 179 15.10 -40.69 -53.59
C TYR A 179 16.52 -40.16 -53.86
N ALA A 180 17.03 -40.18 -55.10
CA ALA A 180 18.35 -39.63 -55.42
C ALA A 180 18.42 -38.10 -55.22
N LYS A 181 17.32 -37.40 -55.56
CA LYS A 181 17.19 -35.96 -55.31
C LYS A 181 17.15 -35.67 -53.81
N PHE A 182 16.35 -36.44 -53.06
CA PHE A 182 16.27 -36.34 -51.61
C PHE A 182 17.63 -36.56 -50.93
N ILE A 183 18.33 -37.65 -51.25
CA ILE A 183 19.65 -37.99 -50.70
C ILE A 183 20.65 -36.85 -50.96
N THR A 184 20.66 -36.30 -52.17
CA THR A 184 21.57 -35.21 -52.55
C THR A 184 21.27 -33.93 -51.78
N ALA A 185 19.99 -33.54 -51.70
CA ALA A 185 19.55 -32.35 -50.97
C ALA A 185 19.84 -32.46 -49.46
N TYR A 186 19.54 -33.61 -48.85
CA TYR A 186 19.81 -33.86 -47.43
C TYR A 186 21.31 -33.78 -47.12
N TRP A 187 22.15 -34.40 -47.95
CA TRP A 187 23.61 -34.37 -47.78
C TRP A 187 24.20 -32.96 -47.91
N GLY A 188 23.70 -32.16 -48.86
CA GLY A 188 24.07 -30.74 -48.99
C GLY A 188 23.76 -29.95 -47.71
N ASN A 189 22.51 -30.01 -47.25
CA ASN A 189 22.05 -29.32 -46.05
C ASN A 189 22.79 -29.78 -44.78
N TYR A 190 23.05 -31.08 -44.65
CA TYR A 190 23.81 -31.64 -43.52
C TYR A 190 25.23 -31.06 -43.46
N ASN A 191 25.94 -31.03 -44.59
CA ASN A 191 27.30 -30.48 -44.66
C ASN A 191 27.33 -28.97 -44.38
N GLU A 192 26.36 -28.21 -44.88
CA GLU A 192 26.26 -26.77 -44.60
C GLU A 192 26.00 -26.48 -43.11
N SER A 193 25.08 -27.23 -42.49
CA SER A 193 24.75 -27.09 -41.06
C SER A 193 25.90 -27.48 -40.12
N THR A 194 26.72 -28.47 -40.52
CA THR A 194 27.88 -28.92 -39.73
C THR A 194 29.08 -28.00 -39.93
N TYR A 195 29.36 -27.53 -41.15
CA TYR A 195 30.44 -26.56 -41.40
C TYR A 195 30.20 -25.20 -40.73
N THR A 196 28.96 -24.73 -40.69
CA THR A 196 28.59 -23.46 -40.04
C THR A 196 28.66 -23.53 -38.51
N LYS A 197 28.48 -24.71 -37.90
CA LYS A 197 28.66 -24.95 -36.46
C LYS A 197 30.14 -24.94 -36.04
N VAL A 198 31.04 -25.48 -36.86
CA VAL A 198 32.49 -25.51 -36.55
C VAL A 198 33.14 -24.13 -36.60
N ARG A 199 32.66 -23.21 -37.46
CA ARG A 199 33.20 -21.84 -37.58
C ARG A 199 32.70 -20.85 -36.52
N LYS A 200 31.72 -21.21 -35.70
CA LYS A 200 31.13 -20.34 -34.67
C LYS A 200 31.51 -20.73 -33.23
N SER A 201 32.41 -21.69 -33.05
CA SER A 201 33.05 -21.91 -31.75
C SER A 201 34.26 -20.97 -31.63
N PRO A 202 34.26 -20.01 -30.67
CA PRO A 202 35.42 -19.18 -30.39
C PRO A 202 36.61 -20.00 -29.84
#